data_AF-A0A0B2WSV2-F1
#
_entry.id   AF-A0A0B2WSV2-F1
#
_cell.length_a   1.000
_cell.length_b   1.000
_cell.length_c   1.000
_cell.angle_alpha   90.00
_cell.angle_beta   90.00
_cell.angle_gamma   90.00
#
_symmetry.space_group_name_H-M   'P 1'
#
loop_
_entity.id
_entity.type
_entity.pdbx_description
1 polymer ?
#
loop_
_entity_poly.entity_id
_entity_poly.type
_entity_poly.pdbx_seq_one_letter_code
_entity_poly.pdbx_strand_id
1 'polypeptide(L)'
;MRLSFAFFLSLIALAVCDTANCGGANYTPRHLQKAVSAACSLLQERKTVGRNEYPHKYQNHEKIELTGPPPYFEFPLLPYGEIYSGDAPGPDRVIITKDCKLAGAITHTGSSRNGFVTCDVKRSPASVLVLNGQSVFALCFTMMLYAAVA
;
A
#
# COMPACT_ATOMS: atom_id res chain seq x y z
N MET A 1 25.85 15.07 37.07
CA MET A 1 25.54 15.54 35.70
C MET A 1 24.93 14.36 34.95
N ARG A 2 23.62 14.39 34.70
CA ARG A 2 22.88 13.31 34.01
C ARG A 2 22.96 13.56 32.51
N LEU A 3 23.75 12.77 31.79
CA LEU A 3 23.73 12.77 30.33
C LEU A 3 22.79 11.66 29.88
N SER A 4 21.49 11.97 29.80
CA SER A 4 20.49 11.08 29.23
C SER A 4 20.66 11.03 27.71
N PHE A 5 21.39 10.03 27.21
CA PHE A 5 21.33 9.62 25.80
C PHE A 5 20.07 8.77 25.60
N ALA A 6 18.94 9.44 25.37
CA ALA A 6 17.70 8.81 24.94
C ALA A 6 17.23 9.48 23.65
N PHE A 7 17.87 9.11 22.54
CA PHE A 7 17.35 9.39 21.20
C PHE A 7 17.09 8.05 20.50
N PHE A 8 16.23 7.22 21.10
CA PHE A 8 15.59 6.14 20.36
C PHE A 8 14.50 6.79 19.51
N LEU A 9 14.83 7.11 18.26
CA LEU A 9 13.84 7.38 17.23
C LEU A 9 13.07 6.06 17.06
N SER A 10 11.94 5.92 17.74
CA SER A 10 11.02 4.81 17.52
C SER A 10 10.49 4.98 16.10
N LEU A 11 11.12 4.26 15.15
CA LEU A 11 10.57 4.09 13.81
C LEU A 11 9.36 3.19 13.99
N ILE A 12 8.21 3.79 14.28
CA ILE A 12 6.92 3.10 14.27
C ILE A 12 6.71 2.70 12.81
N ALA A 13 7.10 1.47 12.47
CA ALA A 13 6.73 0.86 11.21
C ALA A 13 5.21 0.67 11.27
N LEU A 14 4.48 1.54 10.56
CA LEU A 14 3.05 1.35 10.33
C LEU A 14 2.89 0.05 9.55
N ALA A 15 2.58 -1.03 10.26
CA ALA A 15 2.22 -2.28 9.64
C ALA A 15 0.84 -2.09 8.99
N VAL A 16 0.84 -1.88 7.67
CA VAL A 16 -0.38 -1.98 6.87
C VAL A 16 -0.79 -3.45 6.91
N CYS A 17 -1.94 -3.74 7.52
CA CYS A 17 -2.51 -5.08 7.61
C CYS A 17 -3.74 -5.20 6.69
N ASP A 18 -3.71 -4.47 5.59
CA ASP A 18 -4.79 -4.45 4.61
C ASP A 18 -4.64 -5.64 3.65
N THR A 19 -5.76 -6.18 3.19
CA THR A 19 -5.78 -7.16 2.09
C THR A 19 -6.64 -6.62 0.97
N ALA A 20 -6.43 -7.09 -0.26
CA ALA A 20 -7.24 -6.68 -1.40
C ALA A 20 -7.66 -7.89 -2.25
N ASN A 21 -8.91 -7.92 -2.70
CA ASN A 21 -9.35 -8.82 -3.76
C ASN A 21 -9.70 -8.02 -5.03
N CYS A 22 -8.97 -8.27 -6.11
CA CYS A 22 -9.10 -7.58 -7.39
C CYS A 22 -9.64 -8.55 -8.44
N GLY A 23 -10.95 -8.58 -8.64
CA GLY A 23 -11.57 -9.45 -9.65
C GLY A 23 -11.24 -10.94 -9.49
N GLY A 24 -10.98 -11.41 -8.26
CA GLY A 24 -10.57 -12.78 -7.94
C GLY A 24 -9.09 -12.92 -7.55
N ALA A 25 -8.21 -11.99 -7.90
CA ALA A 25 -6.81 -11.99 -7.46
C ALA A 25 -6.71 -11.53 -6.00
N ASN A 26 -6.07 -12.33 -5.13
CA ASN A 26 -5.95 -12.03 -3.70
C ASN A 26 -4.56 -11.48 -3.36
N TYR A 27 -4.54 -10.35 -2.67
CA TYR A 27 -3.34 -9.66 -2.23
C TYR A 27 -3.23 -9.64 -0.72
N THR A 28 -2.09 -10.11 -0.23
CA THR A 28 -1.72 -10.09 1.19
C THR A 28 -1.24 -8.70 1.60
N PRO A 29 -1.14 -8.41 2.92
CA PRO A 29 -0.62 -7.12 3.35
C PRO A 29 0.81 -6.86 2.89
N ARG A 30 1.62 -7.93 2.73
CA ARG A 30 2.97 -7.83 2.17
C ARG A 30 2.97 -7.35 0.71
N HIS A 31 2.01 -7.80 -0.10
CA HIS A 31 1.91 -7.37 -1.50
C HIS A 31 1.62 -5.86 -1.57
N LEU A 32 0.62 -5.41 -0.81
CA LEU A 32 0.25 -3.99 -0.74
C LEU A 32 1.40 -3.14 -0.19
N GLN A 33 2.02 -3.55 0.91
CA GLN A 33 3.13 -2.82 1.53
C GLN A 33 4.32 -2.67 0.57
N LYS A 34 4.70 -3.73 -0.14
CA LYS A 34 5.80 -3.66 -1.12
C LYS A 34 5.47 -2.70 -2.27
N ALA A 35 4.27 -2.79 -2.85
CA ALA A 35 3.85 -1.92 -3.94
C ALA A 35 3.76 -0.44 -3.50
N VAL A 36 3.15 -0.16 -2.34
CA VAL A 36 3.06 1.19 -1.75
C VAL A 36 4.45 1.75 -1.45
N SER A 37 5.35 0.95 -0.87
CA SER A 37 6.71 1.36 -0.55
C SER A 37 7.52 1.68 -1.81
N ALA A 38 7.44 0.83 -2.83
CA ALA A 38 8.12 1.06 -4.11
C ALA A 38 7.61 2.33 -4.81
N ALA A 39 6.29 2.50 -4.87
CA ALA A 39 5.67 3.71 -5.41
C ALA A 39 6.10 4.97 -4.63
N CYS A 40 6.12 4.90 -3.29
CA CYS A 40 6.58 6.01 -2.46
C CYS A 40 8.04 6.38 -2.73
N SER A 41 8.95 5.41 -2.81
CA SER A 41 10.38 5.64 -3.10
C SER A 41 10.54 6.36 -4.44
N LEU A 42 9.87 5.88 -5.48
CA LEU A 42 9.92 6.48 -6.81
C LEU A 42 9.35 7.90 -6.83
N LEU A 43 8.24 8.17 -6.13
CA LEU A 43 7.70 9.53 -5.99
C LEU A 43 8.66 10.49 -5.27
N GLN A 44 9.28 10.03 -4.18
CA GLN A 44 10.25 10.83 -3.42
C GLN A 44 11.52 11.13 -4.24
N GLU A 45 11.97 10.15 -5.02
CA GLU A 45 13.12 10.28 -5.93
C GLU A 45 12.78 11.01 -7.23
N ARG A 46 11.49 11.31 -7.48
CA ARG A 46 10.99 11.87 -8.75
C ARG A 46 11.40 11.02 -9.97
N LYS A 47 11.31 9.70 -9.81
CA LYS A 47 11.61 8.70 -10.85
C LYS A 47 10.36 7.93 -11.24
N THR A 48 10.42 7.32 -12.41
CA THR A 48 9.40 6.42 -12.92
C THR A 48 10.04 5.17 -13.53
N VAL A 49 9.28 4.09 -13.64
CA VAL A 49 9.68 2.80 -14.21
C VAL A 49 8.68 2.32 -15.25
N GLY A 50 9.18 1.59 -16.24
CA GLY A 50 8.39 1.05 -17.33
C GLY A 50 7.95 2.10 -18.36
N ARG A 51 7.42 1.61 -19.49
CA ARG A 51 6.98 2.45 -20.61
C ARG A 51 5.84 3.42 -20.27
N ASN A 52 5.02 3.05 -19.29
CA ASN A 52 3.88 3.85 -18.84
C ASN A 52 4.25 4.77 -17.65
N GLU A 53 5.54 4.85 -17.30
CA GLU A 53 6.07 5.81 -16.32
C GLU A 53 5.43 5.72 -14.92
N TYR A 54 5.36 4.52 -14.35
CA TYR A 54 4.83 4.34 -13.00
C TYR A 54 5.85 4.72 -11.91
N PRO A 55 5.43 5.28 -10.76
CA PRO A 55 4.08 5.76 -10.47
C PRO A 55 3.78 7.06 -11.22
N HIS A 56 2.54 7.20 -11.67
CA HIS A 56 2.06 8.44 -12.27
C HIS A 56 0.73 8.86 -11.65
N LYS A 57 0.32 10.10 -11.94
CA LYS A 57 -0.89 10.69 -11.36
C LYS A 57 -2.13 9.91 -11.81
N TYR A 58 -2.95 9.53 -10.84
CA TYR A 58 -4.28 8.96 -11.06
C TYR A 58 -5.34 10.05 -10.89
N GLN A 59 -6.16 10.26 -11.92
CA GLN A 59 -7.14 11.36 -11.96
C GLN A 59 -8.50 11.00 -11.39
N ASN A 60 -8.77 9.72 -11.13
CA ASN A 60 -10.04 9.22 -10.61
C ASN A 60 -11.28 9.65 -11.42
N HIS A 61 -11.22 9.51 -12.75
CA HIS A 61 -12.36 9.83 -13.63
C HIS A 61 -13.56 8.90 -13.39
N GLU A 62 -13.29 7.70 -12.90
CA GLU A 62 -14.26 6.68 -12.52
C GLU A 62 -15.05 7.06 -11.25
N LYS A 63 -14.60 8.08 -10.50
CA LYS A 63 -15.19 8.51 -9.22
C LYS A 63 -15.23 7.39 -8.19
N ILE A 64 -14.14 6.62 -8.11
CA ILE A 64 -13.95 5.59 -7.09
C ILE A 64 -13.74 6.28 -5.73
N GLU A 65 -14.39 5.75 -4.70
CA GLU A 65 -14.20 6.20 -3.32
C GLU A 65 -12.79 5.84 -2.82
N LEU A 66 -11.94 6.86 -2.68
CA LEU A 66 -10.56 6.74 -2.24
C LEU A 66 -10.37 7.45 -0.90
N THR A 67 -9.51 6.92 -0.04
CA THR A 67 -9.21 7.58 1.24
C THR A 67 -8.04 8.54 1.18
N GLY A 68 -8.13 9.58 2.00
CA GLY A 68 -7.13 10.65 2.06
C GLY A 68 -7.31 11.67 0.92
N PRO A 69 -6.72 12.86 1.06
CA PRO A 69 -6.87 13.90 0.05
C PRO A 69 -6.04 13.63 -1.21
N PRO A 70 -6.47 14.11 -2.40
CA PRO A 70 -5.65 14.13 -3.60
C PRO A 70 -4.42 15.06 -3.41
N PRO A 71 -3.39 14.96 -4.28
CA PRO A 71 -3.31 14.14 -5.48
C PRO A 71 -3.08 12.65 -5.21
N TYR A 72 -3.59 11.82 -6.10
CA TYR A 72 -3.40 10.37 -6.10
C TYR A 72 -2.41 9.94 -7.17
N PHE A 73 -1.73 8.83 -6.92
CA PHE A 73 -0.80 8.19 -7.84
C PHE A 73 -1.09 6.69 -7.90
N GLU A 74 -1.05 6.13 -9.09
CA GLU A 74 -1.22 4.69 -9.29
C GLU A 74 0.12 3.99 -9.49
N PHE A 75 0.21 2.75 -9.02
CA PHE A 75 1.38 1.89 -9.23
C PHE A 75 0.93 0.43 -9.38
N PRO A 76 1.56 -0.37 -10.26
CA PRO A 76 1.15 -1.76 -10.48
C PRO A 76 1.24 -2.60 -9.21
N LEU A 77 0.21 -3.41 -9.00
CA LEU A 77 0.11 -4.40 -7.93
C LEU A 77 0.23 -5.79 -8.57
N LEU A 78 1.35 -6.46 -8.31
CA LEU A 78 1.66 -7.75 -8.93
C LEU A 78 1.42 -8.91 -7.96
N PRO A 79 1.04 -10.10 -8.48
CA PRO A 79 0.92 -11.30 -7.67
C PRO A 79 2.27 -11.75 -7.10
N TYR A 80 2.25 -12.70 -6.16
CA TYR A 80 3.43 -13.28 -5.50
C TYR A 80 4.36 -12.28 -4.77
N GLY A 81 3.93 -11.02 -4.62
CA GLY A 81 4.68 -9.99 -3.92
C GLY A 81 5.89 -9.49 -4.70
N GLU A 82 5.84 -9.59 -6.02
CA GLU A 82 6.78 -8.96 -6.93
C GLU A 82 6.59 -7.44 -6.92
N ILE A 83 7.70 -6.73 -7.15
CA ILE A 83 7.69 -5.27 -7.30
C ILE A 83 7.81 -5.00 -8.79
N TYR A 84 6.93 -4.15 -9.31
CA TYR A 84 6.97 -3.77 -10.70
C TYR A 84 8.29 -3.08 -11.07
N SER A 85 8.95 -3.61 -12.09
CA SER A 85 10.28 -3.19 -12.56
C SER A 85 10.27 -2.61 -13.99
N GLY A 86 9.12 -2.62 -14.68
CA GLY A 86 8.97 -2.01 -16.00
C GLY A 86 8.38 -2.90 -17.09
N ASP A 87 8.13 -4.18 -16.80
CA ASP A 87 7.51 -5.14 -17.72
C ASP A 87 5.99 -4.89 -17.89
N ALA A 88 5.22 -5.95 -18.18
CA ALA A 88 3.77 -5.85 -18.24
C ALA A 88 3.20 -5.53 -16.83
N PRO A 89 2.44 -4.43 -16.65
CA PRO A 89 1.96 -4.01 -15.34
C PRO A 89 0.80 -4.83 -14.80
N GLY A 90 0.24 -5.77 -15.58
CA GLY A 90 -0.98 -6.47 -15.23
C GLY A 90 -2.20 -5.55 -15.09
N PRO A 91 -3.34 -6.06 -14.59
CA PRO A 91 -4.59 -5.30 -14.49
C PRO A 91 -4.75 -4.49 -13.20
N ASP A 92 -3.96 -4.76 -12.16
CA ASP A 92 -4.23 -4.29 -10.80
C ASP A 92 -3.29 -3.15 -10.39
N ARG A 93 -3.80 -2.20 -9.61
CA ARG A 93 -3.06 -1.02 -9.13
C ARG A 93 -3.30 -0.79 -7.65
N VAL A 94 -2.26 -0.39 -6.92
CA VAL A 94 -2.43 0.38 -5.68
C VAL A 94 -2.56 1.86 -6.02
N ILE A 95 -3.42 2.56 -5.29
CA ILE A 95 -3.53 4.02 -5.33
C ILE A 95 -2.94 4.56 -4.04
N ILE A 96 -1.98 5.46 -4.16
CA ILE A 96 -1.36 6.14 -3.01
C ILE A 96 -1.60 7.65 -3.06
N THR A 97 -1.66 8.26 -1.89
CA THR A 97 -1.62 9.72 -1.73
C THR A 97 -0.17 10.22 -1.84
N LYS A 98 0.00 11.54 -2.00
CA LYS A 98 1.34 12.19 -1.95
C LYS A 98 2.12 11.88 -0.67
N ASP A 99 1.43 11.63 0.45
CA ASP A 99 2.03 11.29 1.74
C ASP A 99 2.31 9.78 1.89
N CYS A 100 2.34 9.05 0.77
CA CYS A 100 2.61 7.61 0.72
C CYS A 100 1.64 6.72 1.49
N LYS A 101 0.40 7.20 1.72
CA LYS A 101 -0.67 6.38 2.32
C LYS A 101 -1.46 5.65 1.25
N LEU A 102 -1.80 4.39 1.50
CA LEU A 102 -2.71 3.61 0.65
C LEU A 102 -4.10 4.26 0.64
N ALA A 103 -4.49 4.81 -0.51
CA ALA A 103 -5.80 5.41 -0.72
C ALA A 103 -6.86 4.36 -1.13
N GLY A 104 -6.43 3.33 -1.87
CA GLY A 104 -7.27 2.23 -2.32
C GLY A 104 -6.50 1.27 -3.24
N ALA A 105 -7.19 0.27 -3.77
CA ALA A 105 -6.68 -0.60 -4.83
C ALA A 105 -7.77 -0.74 -5.90
N ILE A 106 -7.36 -0.79 -7.17
CA ILE A 106 -8.26 -0.82 -8.32
C ILE A 106 -7.79 -1.86 -9.33
N THR A 107 -8.69 -2.30 -10.20
CA THR A 107 -8.41 -3.30 -11.22
C THR A 107 -9.16 -3.02 -12.52
N HIS A 108 -8.53 -3.37 -13.64
CA HIS A 108 -9.22 -3.47 -14.93
C HIS A 108 -10.16 -4.68 -14.99
N THR A 109 -9.93 -5.71 -14.17
CA THR A 109 -10.73 -6.94 -14.16
C THR A 109 -12.16 -6.66 -13.75
N GLY A 110 -13.13 -7.01 -14.61
CA GLY A 110 -14.54 -6.70 -14.39
C GLY A 110 -14.95 -5.27 -14.76
N SER A 111 -14.03 -4.47 -15.29
CA SER A 111 -14.36 -3.18 -15.92
C SER A 111 -14.63 -3.34 -17.42
N SER A 112 -15.36 -2.39 -18.00
CA SER A 112 -15.48 -2.26 -19.45
C SER A 112 -14.42 -1.31 -20.02
N ARG A 113 -13.87 -1.64 -21.20
CA ARG A 113 -12.86 -0.83 -21.93
C ARG A 113 -11.58 -0.67 -21.09
N ASN A 114 -11.06 0.56 -20.97
CA ASN A 114 -9.86 0.88 -20.20
C ASN A 114 -10.19 1.45 -18.81
N GLY A 115 -11.41 1.22 -18.30
CA GLY A 115 -11.83 1.74 -17.01
C GLY A 115 -11.23 0.95 -15.85
N PHE A 116 -11.46 1.44 -14.64
CA PHE A 116 -11.13 0.73 -13.41
C PHE A 116 -12.37 0.50 -12.56
N VAL A 117 -12.36 -0.60 -11.80
CA VAL A 117 -13.28 -0.84 -10.69
C VAL A 117 -12.48 -1.03 -9.41
N THR A 118 -13.12 -0.79 -8.28
CA THR A 118 -12.49 -0.94 -6.96
C THR A 118 -12.22 -2.41 -6.64
N CYS A 119 -11.03 -2.71 -6.13
CA CYS A 119 -10.78 -3.98 -5.44
C CYS A 119 -11.45 -3.96 -4.06
N ASP A 120 -11.89 -5.12 -3.55
CA ASP A 120 -12.37 -5.24 -2.16
C ASP A 120 -11.17 -5.15 -1.21
N VAL A 121 -10.91 -3.94 -0.69
CA VAL A 121 -9.82 -3.68 0.27
C VAL A 121 -10.36 -3.82 1.68
N LYS A 122 -9.94 -4.90 2.36
CA LYS A 122 -10.27 -5.12 3.77
C LYS A 122 -9.18 -4.50 4.62
N ARG A 123 -9.50 -3.38 5.26
CA ARG A 123 -8.59 -2.68 6.17
C ARG A 123 -8.61 -3.28 7.55
N SER A 124 -7.43 -3.57 8.08
CA SER A 124 -7.33 -3.98 9.47
C SER A 124 -7.38 -2.77 10.40
N PRO A 125 -8.00 -2.87 11.58
CA PRO A 125 -8.22 -1.73 12.49
C PRO A 125 -6.95 -1.17 13.15
N ALA A 126 -5.75 -1.59 12.73
CA ALA A 126 -4.47 -1.16 13.29
C ALA A 126 -4.24 0.37 13.17
N SER A 127 -4.95 1.06 12.29
CA SER A 127 -4.81 2.52 12.09
C SER A 127 -5.74 3.38 12.94
N VAL A 128 -6.71 2.81 13.68
CA VAL A 128 -7.73 3.61 14.41
C VAL A 128 -7.37 3.83 15.89
N LEU A 129 -6.43 3.06 16.46
CA LEU A 129 -6.13 3.10 17.90
C LEU A 129 -5.02 4.08 18.32
N VAL A 130 -4.38 4.83 17.41
CA VAL A 130 -3.26 5.73 17.79
C VAL A 130 -3.71 7.09 18.35
N LEU A 131 -5.02 7.38 18.43
CA LEU A 131 -5.50 8.67 18.96
C LEU A 131 -5.89 8.70 20.43
N ASN A 132 -5.84 7.60 21.17
CA ASN A 132 -6.03 7.66 22.62
C ASN A 132 -5.02 6.77 23.32
N GLY A 133 -3.96 7.42 23.81
CA GLY A 133 -2.85 6.80 24.49
C GLY A 133 -3.32 5.79 25.53
N GLN A 134 -3.05 4.53 25.25
CA GLN A 134 -2.67 3.51 26.21
C GLN A 134 -2.13 2.31 25.43
N SER A 135 -1.02 1.78 25.92
CA SER A 135 -0.26 0.64 25.44
C SER A 135 -1.11 -0.46 24.80
N VAL A 136 -0.94 -0.71 23.50
CA VAL A 136 -1.41 -1.95 22.89
C VAL A 136 -0.29 -2.54 22.03
N PHE A 137 0.18 -3.71 22.46
CA PHE A 137 1.12 -4.56 21.75
C PHE A 137 0.64 -4.83 20.33
N ALA A 138 1.54 -4.67 19.37
CA ALA A 138 1.32 -4.91 17.96
C ALA A 138 0.90 -6.38 17.70
N LEU A 139 -0.39 -6.62 17.46
CA LEU A 139 -0.93 -7.93 17.09
C LEU A 139 -0.60 -8.34 15.64
N CYS A 140 0.20 -7.58 14.90
CA CYS A 140 0.73 -8.03 13.61
C CYS A 140 1.92 -9.01 13.76
N PHE A 141 2.43 -9.24 14.97
CA PHE A 141 3.60 -10.12 15.19
C PHE A 141 3.28 -11.63 15.24
N THR A 142 2.00 -12.04 15.31
CA THR A 142 1.65 -13.46 15.51
C THR A 142 1.67 -14.30 14.22
N MET A 143 1.69 -13.71 13.02
CA MET A 143 1.85 -14.47 11.77
C MET A 143 3.29 -14.59 11.26
N MET A 144 4.27 -13.92 11.89
CA MET A 144 5.69 -14.15 11.56
C MET A 144 6.36 -15.21 12.43
N LEU A 145 5.82 -15.53 13.62
CA LEU A 145 6.39 -16.57 14.46
C LEU A 145 6.04 -18.00 14.01
N TYR A 146 4.97 -18.20 13.24
CA TYR A 146 4.61 -19.54 12.75
C TYR A 146 5.45 -20.05 11.58
N ALA A 147 6.27 -19.19 10.94
CA ALA A 147 7.19 -19.59 9.88
C ALA A 147 8.63 -19.83 10.36
N ALA A 148 8.91 -19.62 11.65
CA ALA A 148 10.21 -19.91 12.26
C ALA A 148 10.18 -21.12 13.21
N VAL A 149 9.02 -21.78 13.34
CA VAL A 149 8.86 -23.05 14.06
C VAL A 149 8.02 -24.00 13.20
N ALA A 150 8.54 -24.32 12.02
CA ALA A 150 8.16 -25.49 11.22
C ALA A 150 9.37 -25.88 10.37
#